data_AF-A0A6F9BG13-F1
#
_entry.id   AF-A0A6F9BG13-F1
#
_cell.length_a   1.000
_cell.length_b   1.000
_cell.length_c   1.000
_cell.angle_alpha   90.00
_cell.angle_beta   90.00
_cell.angle_gamma   90.00
#
_symmetry.space_group_name_H-M   'P 1'
#
loop_
_entity.id
_entity.type
_entity.pdbx_description
1 polymer ?
#
loop_
_entity_poly.entity_id
_entity_poly.type
_entity_poly.pdbx_seq_one_letter_code
_entity_poly.pdbx_strand_id
1 'polypeptide(L)'
;MQTQAGALSHVARWFSFLGSQVPFTAVGNKYANSKAPPRNSNSEEKEKKQDVGKFVELPGAEMGKVVVRFPPEASGYLHIGHAKAALLNQHYQVTFKGKLIMRFDDTNPEKEKEDFEKVILEDVAMLQIKPDQFTYTSDHFPRIQGMAEQLLRDGKAYIDDTPPEQMKAEREQRTESRHRSNSVEQNLKMWEEMKMGTEYGQTCCMRAKIDMASNNGCMRDPTFYRCKNTPHPRTGTTYR
;
A
#
# COMPACT_ATOMS: atom_id res chain seq x y z
N MET A 1 31.18 36.63 -22.41
CA MET A 1 30.07 36.05 -21.64
C MET A 1 30.30 34.55 -21.54
N GLN A 2 30.38 34.06 -20.31
CA GLN A 2 30.63 32.66 -19.94
C GLN A 2 29.47 31.75 -20.36
N THR A 3 29.81 30.54 -20.81
CA THR A 3 29.10 29.30 -20.45
C THR A 3 30.03 28.11 -20.69
N GLN A 4 30.85 27.80 -19.69
CA GLN A 4 31.44 26.46 -19.54
C GLN A 4 30.30 25.53 -19.13
N ALA A 5 29.73 24.81 -20.09
CA ALA A 5 28.95 23.62 -19.80
C ALA A 5 29.95 22.53 -19.41
N GLY A 6 29.99 22.15 -18.13
CA GLY A 6 30.85 21.10 -17.61
C GLY A 6 30.54 19.77 -18.30
N ALA A 7 31.27 19.47 -19.37
CA ALA A 7 31.31 18.15 -19.97
C ALA A 7 31.60 17.15 -18.85
N LEU A 8 30.80 16.09 -18.75
CA LEU A 8 30.99 14.99 -17.81
C LEU A 8 32.30 14.26 -18.14
N SER A 9 33.42 14.88 -17.82
CA SER A 9 34.77 14.48 -18.21
C SER A 9 35.08 13.06 -17.73
N HIS A 10 34.58 12.71 -16.55
CA HIS A 10 34.68 11.36 -15.99
C HIS A 10 33.86 10.33 -16.77
N VAL A 11 32.67 10.69 -17.25
CA VAL A 11 31.81 9.82 -18.05
C VAL A 11 32.42 9.63 -19.44
N ALA A 12 32.87 10.71 -20.08
CA ALA A 12 33.57 10.65 -21.36
C ALA A 12 34.85 9.79 -21.27
N ARG A 13 35.65 9.98 -20.22
CA ARG A 13 36.85 9.17 -19.97
C ARG A 13 36.50 7.70 -19.74
N TRP A 14 35.42 7.41 -19.02
CA TRP A 14 34.96 6.04 -18.76
C TRP A 14 34.49 5.35 -20.04
N PHE A 15 33.71 6.03 -20.88
CA PHE A 15 33.31 5.50 -22.19
C PHE A 15 34.51 5.26 -23.12
N SER A 16 35.48 6.18 -23.16
CA SER A 16 36.72 5.98 -23.93
C SER A 16 37.54 4.80 -23.41
N PHE A 17 37.60 4.61 -22.09
CA PHE A 17 38.26 3.46 -21.49
C PHE A 17 37.55 2.14 -21.83
N LEU A 18 36.22 2.10 -21.77
CA LEU A 18 35.45 0.92 -22.16
C LEU A 18 35.64 0.61 -23.65
N GLY A 19 35.56 1.63 -24.52
CA GLY A 19 35.73 1.49 -25.96
C GLY A 19 37.12 1.02 -26.39
N SER A 20 38.14 1.16 -25.54
CA SER A 20 39.48 0.61 -25.81
C SER A 20 39.66 -0.83 -25.32
N GLN A 21 38.72 -1.37 -24.54
CA GLN A 21 38.79 -2.76 -24.10
C GLN A 21 38.40 -3.72 -25.24
N VAL A 22 39.23 -4.74 -25.46
CA VAL A 22 39.03 -5.77 -26.49
C VAL A 22 37.61 -6.36 -26.52
N PRO A 23 36.96 -6.68 -25.37
CA PRO A 23 35.58 -7.20 -25.37
C PRO A 23 34.57 -6.21 -25.96
N PHE A 24 34.72 -4.91 -25.68
CA PHE A 24 33.82 -3.87 -26.18
C PHE A 24 34.06 -3.61 -27.68
N THR A 25 35.31 -3.57 -28.13
CA THR A 25 35.65 -3.44 -29.54
C THR A 25 35.15 -4.65 -30.35
N ALA A 26 35.25 -5.86 -29.80
CA ALA A 26 34.75 -7.08 -30.43
C ALA A 26 33.23 -7.08 -30.61
N VAL A 27 32.47 -6.65 -29.60
CA VAL A 27 31.01 -6.51 -29.69
C VAL A 27 30.61 -5.36 -30.62
N GLY A 28 31.30 -4.22 -30.54
CA GLY A 28 31.08 -3.07 -31.41
C GLY A 28 31.27 -3.42 -32.89
N ASN A 29 32.35 -4.13 -33.22
CA ASN A 29 32.62 -4.59 -34.58
C ASN A 29 31.60 -5.64 -35.05
N LYS A 30 31.14 -6.53 -34.15
CA LYS A 30 30.10 -7.52 -34.45
C LYS A 30 28.77 -6.84 -34.80
N TYR A 31 28.41 -5.77 -34.09
CA TYR A 31 27.19 -4.99 -34.34
C TYR A 31 27.31 -4.06 -35.55
N ALA A 32 28.49 -3.47 -35.78
CA ALA A 32 28.73 -2.62 -36.95
C ALA A 32 28.72 -3.43 -38.27
N ASN A 33 29.18 -4.69 -38.23
CA ASN A 33 29.23 -5.57 -39.41
C ASN A 33 28.01 -6.49 -39.56
N SER A 34 27.11 -6.54 -38.58
CA SER A 34 25.80 -7.15 -38.78
C SER A 34 24.96 -6.22 -39.65
N LYS A 35 24.86 -6.51 -40.95
CA LYS A 35 23.80 -5.93 -41.78
C LYS A 35 22.46 -6.20 -41.10
N ALA A 36 21.77 -5.15 -40.68
CA ALA A 36 20.37 -5.24 -40.32
C ALA A 36 19.63 -5.91 -41.50
N PRO A 37 18.69 -6.85 -41.24
CA PRO A 37 17.89 -7.42 -42.33
C PRO A 37 17.20 -6.29 -43.10
N PRO A 38 17.00 -6.43 -44.41
CA PRO A 38 16.35 -5.39 -45.20
C PRO A 38 15.00 -5.09 -44.58
N ARG A 39 14.78 -3.84 -44.18
CA ARG A 39 13.46 -3.35 -43.82
C ARG A 39 12.59 -3.51 -45.05
N ASN A 40 11.63 -4.43 -45.02
CA ASN A 40 10.55 -4.45 -45.99
C ASN A 40 9.91 -3.06 -46.02
N SER A 41 10.00 -2.38 -47.16
CA SER A 41 9.44 -1.04 -47.40
C SER A 41 7.91 -1.09 -47.63
N ASN A 42 7.20 -1.94 -46.88
CA ASN A 42 5.74 -2.08 -46.90
C ASN A 42 5.20 -2.32 -45.48
N SER A 43 5.73 -1.59 -44.51
CA SER A 43 5.03 -1.36 -43.25
C SER A 43 4.73 0.12 -43.17
N GLU A 44 3.46 0.48 -43.29
CA GLU A 44 2.94 1.76 -42.84
C GLU A 44 3.67 2.15 -41.55
N GLU A 45 4.28 3.33 -41.53
CA GLU A 45 4.87 3.91 -40.33
C GLU A 45 3.75 4.15 -39.32
N LYS A 46 3.33 3.09 -38.61
CA LYS A 46 2.76 3.26 -37.29
C LYS A 46 3.92 3.69 -36.42
N GLU A 47 4.06 5.01 -36.25
CA GLU A 47 4.79 5.59 -35.14
C GLU A 47 4.52 4.71 -33.92
N LYS A 48 5.55 4.01 -33.44
CA LYS A 48 5.49 3.39 -32.12
C LYS A 48 5.37 4.56 -31.14
N LYS A 49 4.13 4.97 -30.85
CA LYS A 49 3.84 5.91 -29.76
C LYS A 49 4.62 5.39 -28.57
N GLN A 50 5.50 6.24 -28.04
CA GLN A 50 6.14 5.97 -26.76
C GLN A 50 5.03 5.54 -25.79
N ASP A 51 5.27 4.42 -25.10
CA ASP A 51 4.40 3.99 -24.01
C ASP A 51 4.63 4.92 -22.81
N VAL A 52 4.23 6.17 -22.97
CA VAL A 52 4.02 7.11 -21.87
C VAL A 52 2.76 6.62 -21.22
N GLY A 53 2.91 5.84 -20.15
CA GLY A 53 1.80 5.21 -19.44
C GLY A 53 0.61 6.14 -19.35
N LYS A 54 -0.52 5.72 -19.92
CA LYS A 54 -1.71 6.58 -19.99
C LYS A 54 -2.27 6.78 -18.58
N PHE A 55 -2.49 8.04 -18.20
CA PHE A 55 -3.35 8.33 -17.06
C PHE A 55 -4.74 7.80 -17.36
N VAL A 56 -5.32 7.08 -16.40
CA VAL A 56 -6.61 6.42 -16.57
C VAL A 56 -7.70 7.46 -16.30
N GLU A 57 -8.62 7.63 -17.24
CA GLU A 57 -9.80 8.45 -16.97
C GLU A 57 -10.63 7.79 -15.87
N LEU A 58 -11.01 8.58 -14.86
CA LEU A 58 -11.85 8.11 -13.76
C LEU A 58 -13.31 8.10 -14.21
N PRO A 59 -13.95 6.91 -14.40
CA PRO A 59 -15.33 6.86 -14.86
C PRO A 59 -16.26 7.50 -13.84
N GLY A 60 -17.14 8.39 -14.29
CA GLY A 60 -18.08 9.12 -13.43
C GLY A 60 -17.44 10.20 -12.56
N ALA A 61 -16.17 10.56 -12.80
CA ALA A 61 -15.54 11.65 -12.09
C ALA A 61 -16.12 13.01 -12.50
N GLU A 62 -16.55 13.76 -11.49
CA GLU A 62 -17.02 15.12 -11.64
C GLU A 62 -15.98 16.11 -11.12
N MET A 63 -15.79 17.20 -11.87
CA MET A 63 -14.90 18.29 -11.50
C MET A 63 -15.29 18.88 -10.13
N GLY A 64 -14.33 19.02 -9.23
CA GLY A 64 -14.54 19.49 -7.85
C GLY A 64 -14.98 18.42 -6.85
N LYS A 65 -15.37 17.23 -7.30
CA LYS A 65 -15.89 16.15 -6.43
C LYS A 65 -14.93 14.99 -6.21
N VAL A 66 -13.88 14.88 -7.01
CA VAL A 66 -12.88 13.81 -6.86
C VAL A 66 -12.13 13.97 -5.54
N VAL A 67 -12.09 12.91 -4.73
CA VAL A 67 -11.28 12.84 -3.50
C VAL A 67 -10.36 11.64 -3.61
N VAL A 68 -9.08 11.89 -3.48
CA VAL A 68 -8.01 10.88 -3.54
C VAL A 68 -7.21 10.91 -2.25
N ARG A 69 -6.42 9.86 -1.99
CA ARG A 69 -5.65 9.76 -0.75
C ARG A 69 -4.27 9.14 -0.99
N PHE A 70 -3.28 9.62 -0.26
CA PHE A 70 -1.99 8.96 -0.13
C PHE A 70 -1.85 8.47 1.32
N PRO A 71 -1.97 7.15 1.57
CA PRO A 71 -1.99 6.62 2.92
C PRO A 71 -0.72 5.83 3.29
N PRO A 72 0.42 6.50 3.60
CA PRO A 72 1.62 5.78 4.03
C PRO A 72 1.47 5.23 5.46
N GLU A 73 2.09 4.08 5.73
CA GLU A 73 2.36 3.59 7.09
C GLU A 73 3.67 4.21 7.58
N ALA A 74 3.76 4.72 8.82
CA ALA A 74 5.01 5.25 9.36
C ALA A 74 5.89 4.13 9.96
N SER A 75 6.04 3.05 9.18
CA SER A 75 6.83 1.86 9.52
C SER A 75 8.17 1.79 8.79
N GLY A 76 8.46 2.75 7.92
CA GLY A 76 9.71 2.88 7.19
C GLY A 76 9.78 4.14 6.31
N TYR A 77 10.90 4.32 5.62
CA TYR A 77 11.13 5.47 4.75
C TYR A 77 10.38 5.34 3.42
N LEU A 78 9.99 6.48 2.84
CA LEU A 78 9.47 6.48 1.48
C LEU A 78 10.57 6.07 0.49
N HIS A 79 10.13 5.54 -0.64
CA HIS A 79 11.00 5.10 -1.72
C HIS A 79 10.33 5.45 -3.04
N ILE A 80 11.00 5.24 -4.17
CA ILE A 80 10.49 5.67 -5.49
C ILE A 80 9.08 5.13 -5.83
N GLY A 81 8.74 3.92 -5.36
CA GLY A 81 7.37 3.39 -5.47
C GLY A 81 6.30 4.24 -4.79
N HIS A 82 6.60 4.81 -3.62
CA HIS A 82 5.71 5.74 -2.91
C HIS A 82 5.56 7.06 -3.65
N ALA A 83 6.65 7.58 -4.22
CA ALA A 83 6.61 8.80 -5.03
C ALA A 83 5.64 8.66 -6.21
N LYS A 84 5.64 7.50 -6.90
CA LYS A 84 4.67 7.21 -7.96
C LYS A 84 3.22 7.30 -7.47
N ALA A 85 2.91 6.66 -6.34
CA ALA A 85 1.56 6.68 -5.79
C ALA A 85 1.14 8.10 -5.36
N ALA A 86 2.02 8.82 -4.68
CA ALA A 86 1.71 10.14 -4.16
C ALA A 86 1.52 11.18 -5.29
N LEU A 87 2.42 11.18 -6.28
CA LEU A 87 2.32 12.04 -7.47
C LEU A 87 1.09 11.71 -8.32
N LEU A 88 0.73 10.43 -8.45
CA LEU A 88 -0.48 10.03 -9.17
C LEU A 88 -1.75 10.55 -8.48
N ASN A 89 -1.83 10.45 -7.16
CA ASN A 89 -2.96 11.01 -6.42
C ASN A 89 -3.02 12.53 -6.57
N GLN A 90 -1.89 13.25 -6.43
CA GLN A 90 -1.86 14.70 -6.68
C GLN A 90 -2.26 15.07 -8.11
N HIS A 91 -1.86 14.27 -9.10
CA HIS A 91 -2.29 14.51 -10.49
C HIS A 91 -3.82 14.50 -10.61
N TYR A 92 -4.52 13.56 -9.98
CA TYR A 92 -5.98 13.53 -9.99
C TYR A 92 -6.61 14.67 -9.19
N GLN A 93 -6.04 15.04 -8.04
CA GLN A 93 -6.45 16.22 -7.28
C GLN A 93 -6.40 17.48 -8.17
N VAL A 94 -5.28 17.73 -8.85
CA VAL A 94 -5.12 18.92 -9.70
C VAL A 94 -6.01 18.86 -10.93
N THR A 95 -6.01 17.74 -11.65
CA THR A 95 -6.75 17.56 -12.91
C THR A 95 -8.25 17.71 -12.73
N PHE A 96 -8.79 17.17 -11.63
CA PHE A 96 -10.22 17.22 -11.34
C PHE A 96 -10.61 18.33 -10.37
N LYS A 97 -9.69 19.27 -10.04
CA LYS A 97 -9.91 20.30 -8.99
C LYS A 97 -10.48 19.68 -7.70
N GLY A 98 -10.04 18.47 -7.42
CA GLY A 98 -10.50 17.62 -6.32
C GLY A 98 -9.72 17.88 -5.04
N LYS A 99 -9.74 16.91 -4.13
CA LYS A 99 -9.03 16.94 -2.86
C LYS A 99 -8.07 15.78 -2.70
N LEU A 100 -6.89 16.03 -2.15
CA LEU A 100 -5.91 15.03 -1.74
C LEU A 100 -5.85 14.96 -0.21
N ILE A 101 -6.12 13.77 0.32
CA ILE A 101 -5.97 13.47 1.74
C ILE A 101 -4.63 12.76 1.95
N MET A 102 -3.77 13.32 2.79
CA MET A 102 -2.67 12.59 3.38
C MET A 102 -3.19 11.89 4.64
N ARG A 103 -3.05 10.56 4.71
CA ARG A 103 -3.48 9.81 5.89
C ARG A 103 -2.41 8.86 6.38
N PHE A 104 -1.89 9.05 7.58
CA PHE A 104 -1.07 8.00 8.17
C PHE A 104 -1.96 6.78 8.48
N ASP A 105 -1.58 5.62 7.95
CA ASP A 105 -2.26 4.35 8.20
C ASP A 105 -1.69 3.66 9.45
N ASP A 106 -1.83 4.36 10.58
CA ASP A 106 -1.22 4.06 11.88
C ASP A 106 -2.03 3.04 12.69
N THR A 107 -2.35 1.89 12.08
CA THR A 107 -3.12 0.83 12.74
C THR A 107 -2.24 -0.19 13.49
N ASN A 108 -0.91 -0.06 13.40
CA ASN A 108 0.03 -1.04 13.95
C ASN A 108 1.00 -0.42 14.98
N PRO A 109 0.65 -0.45 16.28
CA PRO A 109 1.44 0.23 17.32
C PRO A 109 2.89 -0.23 17.44
N GLU A 110 3.24 -1.46 17.00
CA GLU A 110 4.62 -1.98 17.07
C GLU A 110 5.54 -1.39 15.98
N LYS A 111 4.97 -0.91 14.88
CA LYS A 111 5.73 -0.47 13.71
C LYS A 111 5.81 1.04 13.57
N GLU A 112 4.83 1.78 14.09
CA GLU A 112 4.79 3.23 13.98
C GLU A 112 5.90 3.88 14.83
N LYS A 113 6.70 4.76 14.20
CA LYS A 113 7.67 5.61 14.90
C LYS A 113 7.53 7.06 14.47
N GLU A 114 7.60 7.96 15.44
CA GLU A 114 7.53 9.42 15.21
C GLU A 114 8.63 9.92 14.24
N ASP A 115 9.83 9.31 14.30
CA ASP A 115 10.92 9.62 13.37
C ASP A 115 10.56 9.35 11.90
N PHE A 116 9.81 8.26 11.63
CA PHE A 116 9.38 7.94 10.27
C PHE A 116 8.30 8.92 9.79
N GLU A 117 7.36 9.31 10.64
CA GLU A 117 6.35 10.32 10.29
C GLU A 117 7.01 11.63 9.84
N LYS A 118 8.00 12.12 10.59
CA LYS A 118 8.70 13.36 10.26
C LYS A 118 9.39 13.28 8.90
N VAL A 119 10.12 12.20 8.63
CA VAL A 119 10.83 12.03 7.36
C VAL A 119 9.85 11.87 6.19
N ILE A 120 8.74 11.15 6.38
CA ILE A 120 7.68 11.04 5.38
C ILE A 120 7.12 12.42 5.02
N LEU A 121 6.89 13.30 6.00
CA LEU A 121 6.41 14.67 5.75
C LEU A 121 7.45 15.51 5.00
N GLU A 122 8.74 15.37 5.34
CA GLU A 122 9.84 16.03 4.64
C GLU A 122 9.93 15.58 3.17
N ASP A 123 9.81 14.27 2.90
CA ASP A 123 9.80 13.70 1.55
C ASP A 123 8.58 14.18 0.73
N VAL A 124 7.40 14.21 1.35
CA VAL A 124 6.17 14.72 0.73
C VAL A 124 6.34 16.20 0.35
N ALA A 125 6.92 17.01 1.24
CA ALA A 125 7.22 18.40 0.97
C ALA A 125 8.29 18.58 -0.13
N MET A 126 9.32 17.73 -0.14
CA MET A 126 10.38 17.72 -1.16
C MET A 126 9.82 17.42 -2.55
N LEU A 127 8.87 16.48 -2.64
CA LEU A 127 8.15 16.16 -3.87
C LEU A 127 7.11 17.21 -4.27
N GLN A 128 7.00 18.31 -3.51
CA GLN A 128 6.04 19.39 -3.70
C GLN A 128 4.58 18.90 -3.72
N ILE A 129 4.31 17.87 -2.94
CA ILE A 129 2.96 17.34 -2.76
C ILE A 129 2.20 18.23 -1.78
N LYS A 130 0.98 18.60 -2.17
CA LYS A 130 0.13 19.54 -1.42
C LYS A 130 -1.19 18.88 -1.03
N PRO A 131 -1.23 18.12 0.07
CA PRO A 131 -2.48 17.59 0.61
C PRO A 131 -3.40 18.72 1.08
N ASP A 132 -4.70 18.55 0.87
CA ASP A 132 -5.73 19.44 1.40
C ASP A 132 -6.07 19.12 2.87
N GLN A 133 -5.84 17.87 3.28
CA GLN A 133 -6.14 17.38 4.62
C GLN A 133 -5.07 16.40 5.09
N PHE A 134 -4.77 16.46 6.38
CA PHE A 134 -3.95 15.49 7.10
C PHE A 134 -4.83 14.78 8.12
N THR A 135 -4.78 13.45 8.11
CA THR A 135 -5.59 12.60 9.00
C THR A 135 -4.78 11.42 9.49
N TYR A 136 -5.21 10.82 10.58
CA TYR A 136 -4.65 9.58 11.11
C TYR A 136 -5.75 8.54 11.20
N THR A 137 -5.44 7.29 10.92
CA THR A 137 -6.42 6.21 11.03
C THR A 137 -6.79 5.98 12.50
N SER A 138 -5.85 6.23 13.44
CA SER A 138 -6.11 6.20 14.88
C SER A 138 -7.23 7.13 15.33
N ASP A 139 -7.40 8.29 14.67
CA ASP A 139 -8.46 9.25 14.99
C ASP A 139 -9.86 8.66 14.74
N HIS A 140 -9.93 7.59 13.94
CA HIS A 140 -11.16 6.89 13.59
C HIS A 140 -11.37 5.59 14.36
N PHE A 141 -10.48 5.20 15.28
CA PHE A 141 -10.64 3.98 16.09
C PHE A 141 -12.00 3.88 16.81
N PRO A 142 -12.56 4.93 17.43
CA PRO A 142 -13.89 4.84 18.03
C PRO A 142 -14.97 4.41 17.02
N ARG A 143 -14.90 4.94 15.80
CA ARG A 143 -15.85 4.63 14.73
C ARG A 143 -15.63 3.21 14.20
N ILE A 144 -14.39 2.81 13.99
CA ILE A 144 -14.04 1.46 13.52
C ILE A 144 -14.49 0.42 14.54
N GLN A 145 -14.25 0.67 15.83
CA GLN A 145 -14.68 -0.20 16.92
C GLN A 145 -16.21 -0.30 17.02
N GLY A 146 -16.92 0.83 16.89
CA GLY A 146 -18.39 0.83 16.85
C GLY A 146 -18.96 0.05 15.66
N MET A 147 -18.32 0.13 14.49
CA MET A 147 -18.69 -0.68 13.33
C MET A 147 -18.41 -2.18 13.56
N ALA A 148 -17.30 -2.52 14.23
CA ALA A 148 -17.00 -3.90 14.60
C ALA A 148 -18.06 -4.48 15.54
N GLU A 149 -18.46 -3.72 16.56
CA GLU A 149 -19.53 -4.11 17.49
C GLU A 149 -20.87 -4.29 16.76
N GLN A 150 -21.19 -3.43 15.79
CA GLN A 150 -22.38 -3.61 14.95
C GLN A 150 -22.31 -4.91 14.13
N LEU A 151 -21.16 -5.24 13.55
CA LEU A 151 -20.99 -6.49 12.78
C LEU A 151 -21.16 -7.74 13.66
N LEU A 152 -20.70 -7.70 14.91
CA LEU A 152 -20.93 -8.78 15.88
C LEU A 152 -22.42 -8.91 16.22
N ARG A 153 -23.12 -7.79 16.46
CA ARG A 153 -24.57 -7.78 16.75
C ARG A 153 -25.41 -8.26 15.57
N ASP A 154 -25.00 -7.93 14.35
CA ASP A 154 -25.64 -8.38 13.10
C ASP A 154 -25.32 -9.86 12.78
N GLY A 155 -24.46 -10.53 13.55
CA GLY A 155 -24.01 -11.90 13.27
C GLY A 155 -23.10 -12.04 12.05
N LYS A 156 -22.59 -10.93 11.52
CA LYS A 156 -21.70 -10.82 10.34
C LYS A 156 -20.22 -10.94 10.68
N ALA A 157 -19.90 -11.07 11.96
CA ALA A 157 -18.57 -11.34 12.46
C ALA A 157 -18.63 -12.20 13.73
N TYR A 158 -17.50 -12.80 14.09
CA TYR A 158 -17.34 -13.60 15.30
C TYR A 158 -15.93 -13.44 15.86
N ILE A 159 -15.76 -13.78 17.14
CA ILE A 159 -14.45 -13.81 17.79
C ILE A 159 -13.92 -15.24 17.76
N ASP A 160 -12.65 -15.40 17.42
CA ASP A 160 -12.01 -16.70 17.20
C ASP A 160 -10.69 -16.77 17.98
N ASP A 161 -10.59 -17.76 18.88
CA ASP A 161 -9.38 -18.09 19.64
C ASP A 161 -8.56 -19.23 19.03
N THR A 162 -8.94 -19.68 17.82
CA THR A 162 -8.23 -20.74 17.10
C THR A 162 -6.78 -20.31 16.82
N PRO A 163 -5.78 -21.14 17.18
CA PRO A 163 -4.38 -20.80 16.95
C PRO A 163 -4.07 -20.46 15.47
N PRO A 164 -3.15 -19.52 15.18
CA PRO A 164 -2.92 -19.03 13.81
C PRO A 164 -2.63 -20.12 12.77
N GLU A 165 -1.81 -21.12 13.13
CA GLU A 165 -1.47 -22.23 12.22
C GLU A 165 -2.69 -23.12 11.92
N GLN A 166 -3.51 -23.39 12.93
CA GLN A 166 -4.75 -24.15 12.75
C GLN A 166 -5.76 -23.35 11.92
N MET A 167 -5.94 -22.05 12.20
CA MET A 167 -6.82 -21.16 11.45
C MET A 167 -6.42 -21.09 9.97
N LYS A 168 -5.11 -21.06 9.67
CA LYS A 168 -4.60 -21.11 8.31
C LYS A 168 -4.98 -22.43 7.62
N ALA A 169 -4.76 -23.56 8.28
CA ALA A 169 -5.13 -24.88 7.76
C ALA A 169 -6.65 -24.99 7.50
N GLU A 170 -7.48 -24.53 8.43
CA GLU A 170 -8.94 -24.50 8.28
C GLU A 170 -9.37 -23.65 7.07
N ARG A 171 -8.76 -22.48 6.87
CA ARG A 171 -9.02 -21.61 5.70
C ARG A 171 -8.57 -22.25 4.38
N GLU A 172 -7.47 -22.98 4.38
CA GLU A 172 -6.99 -23.71 3.20
C GLU A 172 -7.93 -24.88 2.85
N GLN A 173 -8.39 -25.60 3.88
CA GLN A 173 -9.31 -26.74 3.77
C GLN A 173 -10.79 -26.34 3.62
N ARG A 174 -11.12 -25.05 3.73
CA ARG A 174 -12.49 -24.51 3.68
C ARG A 174 -13.38 -25.03 4.83
N THR A 175 -12.76 -25.36 5.96
CA THR A 175 -13.43 -25.82 7.18
C THR A 175 -13.81 -24.62 8.04
N GLU A 176 -15.06 -24.56 8.50
CA GLU A 176 -15.51 -23.49 9.40
C GLU A 176 -14.89 -23.64 10.79
N SER A 177 -14.46 -22.51 11.38
CA SER A 177 -14.02 -22.48 12.78
C SER A 177 -15.18 -22.83 13.71
N ARG A 178 -14.88 -23.51 14.82
CA ARG A 178 -15.87 -23.84 15.87
C ARG A 178 -16.58 -22.60 16.44
N HIS A 179 -15.94 -21.43 16.38
CA HIS A 179 -16.50 -20.18 16.90
C HIS A 179 -17.40 -19.45 15.89
N ARG A 180 -17.43 -19.88 14.63
CA ARG A 180 -18.24 -19.25 13.58
C ARG A 180 -19.74 -19.30 13.90
N SER A 181 -20.17 -20.34 14.61
CA SER A 181 -21.54 -20.55 15.09
C SER A 181 -21.80 -20.04 16.51
N ASN A 182 -20.87 -19.29 17.13
CA ASN A 182 -21.10 -18.67 18.43
C ASN A 182 -22.34 -17.76 18.41
N SER A 183 -23.05 -17.70 19.54
CA SER A 183 -24.11 -16.70 19.71
C SER A 183 -23.53 -15.28 19.76
N VAL A 184 -24.39 -14.28 19.56
CA VAL A 184 -23.99 -12.87 19.64
C VAL A 184 -23.45 -12.53 21.03
N GLU A 185 -24.09 -13.04 22.09
CA GLU A 185 -23.71 -12.83 23.48
C GLU A 185 -22.32 -13.40 23.78
N GLN A 186 -22.04 -14.62 23.30
CA GLN A 186 -20.74 -15.25 23.47
C GLN A 186 -19.64 -14.44 22.75
N ASN A 187 -19.89 -14.01 21.52
CA ASN A 187 -18.95 -13.18 20.77
C ASN A 187 -18.69 -11.83 21.46
N LEU A 188 -19.74 -11.17 21.98
CA LEU A 188 -19.59 -9.92 22.72
C LEU A 188 -18.80 -10.11 24.01
N LYS A 189 -18.98 -11.22 24.73
CA LYS A 189 -18.18 -11.55 25.92
C LYS A 189 -16.69 -11.68 25.57
N MET A 190 -16.37 -12.44 24.52
CA MET A 190 -14.98 -12.59 24.05
C MET A 190 -14.40 -11.26 23.55
N TRP A 191 -15.23 -10.41 22.94
CA TRP A 191 -14.84 -9.08 22.49
C TRP A 191 -14.47 -8.14 23.65
N GLU A 192 -15.18 -8.18 24.77
CA GLU A 192 -14.81 -7.41 25.96
C GLU A 192 -13.43 -7.83 26.51
N GLU A 193 -13.12 -9.14 26.50
CA GLU A 193 -11.80 -9.65 26.87
C GLU A 193 -10.69 -9.10 25.96
N MET A 194 -10.95 -9.03 24.64
CA MET A 194 -10.03 -8.39 23.68
C MET A 194 -9.82 -6.92 23.97
N LYS A 195 -10.89 -6.15 24.21
CA LYS A 195 -10.79 -4.71 24.52
C LYS A 195 -10.05 -4.43 25.82
N MET A 196 -10.22 -5.29 26.83
CA MET A 196 -9.48 -5.21 28.09
C MET A 196 -8.00 -5.63 27.94
N GLY A 197 -7.65 -6.33 26.85
CA GLY A 197 -6.30 -6.82 26.62
C GLY A 197 -5.89 -7.94 27.59
N THR A 198 -6.83 -8.77 28.03
CA THR A 198 -6.54 -9.89 28.94
C THR A 198 -5.65 -10.94 28.26
N GLU A 199 -5.07 -11.87 29.02
CA GLU A 199 -4.28 -12.97 28.45
C GLU A 199 -5.11 -13.76 27.43
N TYR A 200 -6.39 -13.99 27.73
CA TYR A 200 -7.32 -14.63 26.79
C TYR A 200 -7.61 -13.74 25.58
N GLY A 201 -7.91 -12.45 25.80
CA GLY A 201 -8.14 -11.49 24.72
C GLY A 201 -7.01 -11.42 23.69
N GLN A 202 -5.75 -11.54 24.14
CA GLN A 202 -4.57 -11.56 23.27
C GLN A 202 -4.48 -12.81 22.37
N THR A 203 -5.14 -13.90 22.73
CA THR A 203 -5.24 -15.11 21.88
C THR A 203 -6.34 -15.01 20.83
N CYS A 204 -7.25 -14.04 20.99
CA CYS A 204 -8.44 -13.88 20.16
C CYS A 204 -8.20 -12.93 18.98
N CYS A 205 -8.95 -13.15 17.91
CA CYS A 205 -9.11 -12.20 16.82
C CYS A 205 -10.57 -12.12 16.38
N MET A 206 -10.98 -11.00 15.78
CA MET A 206 -12.30 -10.88 15.17
C MET A 206 -12.20 -11.26 13.69
N ARG A 207 -13.09 -12.15 13.25
CA ARG A 207 -13.19 -12.57 11.85
C ARG A 207 -14.53 -12.19 11.27
N ALA A 208 -14.52 -11.76 10.01
CA ALA A 208 -15.74 -11.57 9.24
C ALA A 208 -16.39 -12.91 8.95
N LYS A 209 -17.71 -12.94 8.85
CA LYS A 209 -18.47 -14.09 8.34
C LYS A 209 -18.85 -13.80 6.89
N ILE A 210 -18.08 -14.34 5.95
CA ILE A 210 -18.27 -14.11 4.51
C ILE A 210 -18.53 -15.43 3.80
N ASP A 211 -17.51 -16.07 3.24
CA ASP A 211 -17.66 -17.29 2.47
C ASP A 211 -16.39 -18.16 2.57
N MET A 212 -16.47 -19.21 3.39
CA MET A 212 -15.39 -20.19 3.54
C MET A 212 -15.19 -21.05 2.29
N ALA A 213 -16.20 -21.18 1.43
CA ALA A 213 -16.11 -21.93 0.18
C ALA A 213 -15.52 -21.10 -0.97
N SER A 214 -15.23 -19.81 -0.76
CA SER A 214 -14.77 -18.90 -1.82
C SER A 214 -13.49 -19.39 -2.50
N ASN A 215 -13.44 -19.22 -3.82
CA ASN A 215 -12.20 -19.45 -4.57
C ASN A 215 -11.14 -18.38 -4.29
N ASN A 216 -11.55 -17.20 -3.81
CA ASN A 216 -10.62 -16.19 -3.31
C ASN A 216 -10.32 -16.43 -1.82
N GLY A 217 -9.10 -16.88 -1.51
CA GLY A 217 -8.67 -17.16 -0.12
C GLY A 217 -8.79 -15.96 0.82
N CYS A 218 -8.73 -14.72 0.31
CA CYS A 218 -8.93 -13.51 1.10
C CYS A 218 -10.38 -13.31 1.56
N MET A 219 -11.35 -13.95 0.89
CA MET A 219 -12.78 -13.88 1.24
C MET A 219 -13.20 -14.96 2.23
N ARG A 220 -12.30 -15.89 2.57
CA ARG A 220 -12.53 -16.95 3.57
C ARG A 220 -12.35 -16.40 4.97
N ASP A 221 -13.42 -15.80 5.48
CA ASP A 221 -13.55 -15.20 6.82
C ASP A 221 -12.28 -14.43 7.25
N PRO A 222 -11.96 -13.30 6.58
CA PRO A 222 -10.78 -12.49 6.88
C PRO A 222 -10.84 -11.88 8.28
N THR A 223 -9.67 -11.67 8.87
CA THR A 223 -9.52 -11.03 10.19
C THR A 223 -9.71 -9.51 10.08
N PHE A 224 -10.56 -8.95 10.93
CA PHE A 224 -10.82 -7.51 11.04
C PHE A 224 -10.13 -6.86 12.25
N TYR A 225 -10.08 -7.55 13.39
CA TYR A 225 -9.45 -7.04 14.61
C TYR A 225 -8.50 -8.08 15.22
N ARG A 226 -7.42 -7.60 15.84
CA ARG A 226 -6.46 -8.37 16.64
C ARG A 226 -6.20 -7.61 17.95
N CYS A 227 -5.83 -8.33 19.00
CA CYS A 227 -5.44 -7.74 20.27
C CYS A 227 -3.90 -7.68 20.40
N LYS A 228 -3.39 -6.52 20.77
CA LYS A 228 -1.98 -6.14 20.92
C LYS A 228 -1.84 -5.13 22.06
N ASN A 229 -1.27 -5.57 23.18
CA ASN A 229 -1.10 -4.73 24.37
C ASN A 229 0.00 -3.65 24.25
N THR A 230 0.58 -3.48 23.06
CA THR A 230 1.58 -2.45 22.78
C THR A 230 0.93 -1.06 22.74
N PRO A 231 1.42 -0.08 23.51
CA PRO A 231 0.91 1.29 23.44
C PRO A 231 1.07 1.89 22.03
N HIS A 232 0.03 2.57 21.56
CA HIS A 232 0.08 3.31 20.30
C HIS A 232 0.73 4.68 20.49
N PRO A 233 1.60 5.18 19.58
CA PRO A 233 2.25 6.49 19.74
C PRO A 233 1.29 7.65 19.98
N ARG A 234 0.10 7.63 19.34
CA ARG A 234 -0.89 8.71 19.46
C ARG A 234 -2.00 8.46 20.48
N THR A 235 -2.44 7.21 20.61
CA THR A 235 -3.61 6.85 21.44
C THR A 235 -3.22 6.13 22.73
N GLY A 236 -1.91 6.03 23.01
CA GLY A 236 -1.37 5.41 24.20
C GLY A 236 -1.96 4.03 24.46
N THR A 237 -2.48 3.85 25.66
CA THR A 237 -3.12 2.62 26.12
C THR A 237 -4.65 2.71 26.11
N THR A 238 -5.26 3.53 25.25
CA THR A 238 -6.73 3.54 25.11
C THR A 238 -7.24 2.30 24.37
N TYR A 239 -6.48 1.79 23.41
CA TYR A 239 -6.85 0.62 22.61
C TYR A 239 -5.88 -0.53 22.84
N ARG A 240 -6.37 -1.75 22.66
CA ARG A 240 -5.63 -3.02 22.73
C ARG A 240 -5.84 -3.73 21.40
#